data_AF-A0AA36MFC9-F1
#
_entry.id   AF-A0AA36MFC9-F1
#
_cell.length_a   1.000
_cell.length_b   1.000
_cell.length_c   1.000
_cell.angle_alpha   90.00
_cell.angle_beta   90.00
_cell.angle_gamma   90.00
#
_symmetry.space_group_name_H-M   'P 1'
#
loop_
_entity.id
_entity.type
_entity.pdbx_description
1 polymer ?
#
loop_
_entity_poly.entity_id
_entity_poly.type
_entity_poly.pdbx_seq_one_letter_code
_entity_poly.pdbx_strand_id
1 'polypeptide(L)'
;MAPLTQGCGAVFMMHHVRPARTGDFQPNAHLEITPEFLRLAVERIRANGYEIISLDEAVDLLKSGYGHHRYAVLTFDDGYRDNLEVAYPILKELQAPFTVFVTTGLVERTTELWWLALEEIIAENEEVVFTQAGEQNGISCSTTAEKNTCFERIVDYLTLEVGELDQRKIVRALSEKYGVDLAALADTQMMNWDEVRELASDPLVTIGAHTHSHYALARLDSSSARADVTKGMKLLEKELGRRQKHFAYPYGKSHAVSLRDADILRDIGFSSSVTTLPGVLQSVNARDPMMLPRVSLNGRFQDPAIVDQYLTGAPFALYRAARWAASGFGVRSGFSRFFPSTR
;
A
#
# COMPACT_ATOMS: atom_id res chain seq x y z
N MET A 1 -3.73 19.23 -21.88
CA MET A 1 -3.95 17.76 -21.88
C MET A 1 -4.84 17.28 -20.71
N ALA A 2 -4.85 17.97 -19.56
CA ALA A 2 -5.61 17.56 -18.37
C ALA A 2 -7.07 17.12 -18.61
N PRO A 3 -7.92 17.81 -19.42
CA PRO A 3 -9.31 17.38 -19.61
C PRO A 3 -9.49 15.95 -20.14
N LEU A 4 -8.48 15.42 -20.85
CA LEU A 4 -8.49 14.07 -21.43
C LEU A 4 -7.81 13.01 -20.54
N THR A 5 -6.92 13.42 -19.63
CA THR A 5 -6.08 12.49 -18.85
C THR A 5 -6.45 12.41 -17.37
N GLN A 6 -7.15 13.41 -16.86
CA GLN A 6 -7.48 13.61 -15.45
C GLN A 6 -8.35 12.51 -14.85
N GLY A 7 -9.06 11.74 -15.69
CA GLY A 7 -9.95 10.68 -15.22
C GLY A 7 -11.18 11.23 -14.49
N CYS A 8 -11.82 10.36 -13.71
CA CYS A 8 -13.02 10.68 -12.93
C CYS A 8 -12.73 10.95 -11.44
N GLY A 9 -11.60 10.48 -10.93
CA GLY A 9 -11.15 10.72 -9.56
C GLY A 9 -9.75 10.17 -9.31
N ALA A 10 -9.22 10.34 -8.10
CA ALA A 10 -7.90 9.83 -7.71
C ALA A 10 -7.97 9.13 -6.35
N VAL A 11 -7.24 8.02 -6.19
CA VAL A 11 -7.09 7.36 -4.89
C VAL A 11 -5.63 7.50 -4.48
N PHE A 12 -5.37 8.28 -3.43
CA PHE A 12 -4.02 8.52 -2.92
C PHE A 12 -3.62 7.45 -1.91
N MET A 13 -2.39 6.96 -2.02
CA MET A 13 -1.80 5.94 -1.15
C MET A 13 -0.67 6.56 -0.33
N MET A 14 -0.77 6.40 0.99
CA MET A 14 0.22 6.77 2.01
C MET A 14 0.39 5.60 2.98
N HIS A 15 1.39 5.65 3.86
CA HIS A 15 1.61 4.61 4.89
C HIS A 15 1.85 5.29 6.25
N HIS A 16 3.06 5.82 6.47
CA HIS A 16 3.43 6.55 7.68
C HIS A 16 3.17 8.05 7.53
N VAL A 17 2.74 8.69 8.63
CA VAL A 17 2.70 10.15 8.77
C VAL A 17 3.48 10.54 10.01
N ARG A 18 4.73 10.97 9.83
CA ARG A 18 5.65 11.23 10.95
C ARG A 18 6.69 12.30 10.61
N PRO A 19 7.28 12.99 11.61
CA PRO A 19 8.35 13.94 11.37
C PRO A 19 9.50 13.32 10.57
N ALA A 20 10.14 14.14 9.72
CA ALA A 20 11.28 13.69 8.92
C ALA A 20 12.40 13.18 9.83
N ARG A 21 12.94 12.00 9.50
CA ARG A 21 14.09 11.42 10.19
C ARG A 21 15.39 12.06 9.68
N THR A 22 16.39 12.15 10.55
CA THR A 22 17.68 12.81 10.25
C THR A 22 18.81 11.85 9.92
N GLY A 23 18.61 10.53 10.05
CA GLY A 23 19.67 9.54 9.78
C GLY A 23 19.97 9.39 8.29
N ASP A 24 21.20 9.02 7.93
CA ASP A 24 21.58 8.88 6.51
C ASP A 24 21.03 7.59 5.86
N PHE A 25 20.88 6.52 6.64
CA PHE A 25 20.32 5.26 6.19
C PHE A 25 18.82 5.18 6.49
N GLN A 26 18.00 5.37 5.46
CA GLN A 26 16.54 5.33 5.54
C GLN A 26 15.93 4.59 4.33
N PRO A 27 16.16 3.27 4.19
CA PRO A 27 15.74 2.52 3.01
C PRO A 27 14.21 2.53 2.82
N ASN A 28 13.47 2.63 3.93
CA ASN A 28 12.00 2.70 3.93
C ASN A 28 11.43 4.13 3.88
N ALA A 29 12.25 5.18 3.67
CA ALA A 29 11.77 6.57 3.59
C ALA A 29 10.67 6.79 2.53
N HIS A 30 10.58 5.92 1.53
CA HIS A 30 9.51 5.94 0.55
C HIS A 30 8.11 5.63 1.12
N LEU A 31 8.00 5.16 2.36
CA LEU A 31 6.72 4.93 3.04
C LEU A 31 6.30 6.09 3.94
N GLU A 32 7.12 7.12 4.08
CA GLU A 32 6.97 8.15 5.11
C GLU A 32 6.64 9.50 4.51
N ILE A 33 5.54 10.13 4.93
CA ILE A 33 5.29 11.54 4.65
C ILE A 33 5.30 12.35 5.94
N THR A 34 5.60 13.65 5.83
CA THR A 34 5.55 14.54 7.00
C THR A 34 4.12 15.03 7.25
N PRO A 35 3.80 15.39 8.51
CA PRO A 35 2.52 16.01 8.86
C PRO A 35 2.20 17.26 8.01
N GLU A 36 3.22 18.08 7.74
CA GLU A 36 3.11 19.31 6.96
C GLU A 36 2.76 18.98 5.51
N PHE A 37 3.39 17.95 4.95
CA PHE A 37 3.09 17.51 3.59
C PHE A 37 1.69 16.90 3.47
N LEU A 38 1.21 16.17 4.48
CA LEU A 38 -0.17 15.65 4.48
C LEU A 38 -1.18 16.81 4.37
N ARG A 39 -1.02 17.85 5.20
CA ARG A 39 -1.87 19.05 5.15
C ARG A 39 -1.79 19.73 3.79
N LEU A 40 -0.57 19.93 3.29
CA LEU A 40 -0.33 20.51 1.97
C LEU A 40 -1.01 19.71 0.87
N ALA A 41 -0.92 18.38 0.89
CA ALA A 41 -1.54 17.51 -0.11
C ALA A 41 -3.07 17.69 -0.12
N VAL A 42 -3.71 17.71 1.05
CA VAL A 42 -5.17 17.98 1.18
C VAL A 42 -5.55 19.34 0.60
N GLU A 43 -4.78 20.39 0.93
CA GLU A 43 -5.01 21.75 0.42
C GLU A 43 -4.84 21.82 -1.10
N ARG A 44 -3.79 21.19 -1.66
CA ARG A 44 -3.56 21.14 -3.10
C ARG A 44 -4.64 20.35 -3.82
N ILE A 45 -5.09 19.22 -3.28
CA ILE A 45 -6.20 18.43 -3.85
C ILE A 45 -7.45 19.31 -3.99
N ARG A 46 -7.84 20.01 -2.92
CA ARG A 46 -8.99 20.92 -2.93
C ARG A 46 -8.80 22.10 -3.87
N ALA A 47 -7.60 22.71 -3.88
CA ALA A 47 -7.29 23.83 -4.77
C ALA A 47 -7.37 23.47 -6.27
N ASN A 48 -7.19 22.18 -6.61
CA ASN A 48 -7.39 21.66 -7.97
C ASN A 48 -8.85 21.26 -8.27
N GLY A 49 -9.81 21.62 -7.40
CA GLY A 49 -11.23 21.39 -7.61
C GLY A 49 -11.69 19.95 -7.32
N TYR A 50 -10.91 19.19 -6.54
CA TYR A 50 -11.31 17.85 -6.09
C TYR A 50 -11.99 17.92 -4.72
N GLU A 51 -13.12 17.26 -4.60
CA GLU A 51 -13.75 16.95 -3.32
C GLU A 51 -13.07 15.73 -2.70
N ILE A 52 -12.80 15.76 -1.38
CA ILE A 52 -12.24 14.59 -0.70
C ILE A 52 -13.40 13.83 -0.07
N ILE A 53 -13.60 12.58 -0.52
CA ILE A 53 -14.75 11.74 -0.14
C ILE A 53 -14.30 10.39 0.38
N SER A 54 -15.23 9.66 1.01
CA SER A 54 -14.99 8.29 1.46
C SER A 54 -14.78 7.33 0.28
N LEU A 55 -14.09 6.21 0.53
CA LEU A 55 -13.92 5.17 -0.49
C LEU A 55 -15.25 4.50 -0.87
N ASP A 56 -16.20 4.43 0.08
CA ASP A 56 -17.57 3.98 -0.15
C ASP A 56 -18.24 4.84 -1.24
N GLU A 57 -18.26 6.17 -1.05
CA GLU A 57 -18.84 7.11 -2.00
C GLU A 57 -18.14 7.09 -3.35
N ALA A 58 -16.80 7.01 -3.37
CA ALA A 58 -16.04 6.95 -4.61
C ALA A 58 -16.39 5.72 -5.46
N VAL A 59 -16.59 4.56 -4.82
CA VAL A 59 -16.98 3.32 -5.51
C VAL A 59 -18.42 3.41 -6.04
N ASP A 60 -19.33 4.02 -5.28
CA ASP A 60 -20.71 4.23 -5.72
C ASP A 60 -20.78 5.18 -6.92
N LEU A 61 -20.05 6.31 -6.86
CA LEU A 61 -19.93 7.26 -7.98
C LEU A 61 -19.29 6.64 -9.21
N LEU A 62 -18.28 5.79 -9.03
CA LEU A 62 -17.64 5.08 -10.13
C LEU A 62 -18.64 4.18 -10.87
N LYS A 63 -19.58 3.54 -10.14
CA LYS A 63 -20.61 2.66 -10.71
C LYS A 63 -21.80 3.41 -11.31
N SER A 64 -22.24 4.51 -10.71
CA SER A 64 -23.42 5.27 -11.17
C SER A 64 -23.19 6.09 -12.44
N GLY A 65 -21.93 6.22 -12.88
CA GLY A 65 -21.55 7.09 -13.99
C GLY A 65 -21.05 8.44 -13.48
N TYR A 66 -20.16 9.04 -14.26
CA TYR A 66 -19.42 10.24 -13.86
C TYR A 66 -20.19 11.52 -14.22
N GLY A 67 -20.37 12.40 -13.24
CA GLY A 67 -20.73 13.79 -13.47
C GLY A 67 -19.50 14.67 -13.78
N HIS A 68 -19.67 15.98 -13.69
CA HIS A 68 -18.55 16.93 -13.76
C HIS A 68 -17.72 17.00 -12.46
N HIS A 69 -18.21 16.37 -11.38
CA HIS A 69 -17.55 16.35 -10.08
C HIS A 69 -16.26 15.52 -10.12
N ARG A 70 -15.20 16.07 -9.53
CA ARG A 70 -13.90 15.40 -9.35
C ARG A 70 -13.73 15.09 -7.88
N TYR A 71 -13.29 13.87 -7.60
CA TYR A 71 -13.14 13.42 -6.23
C TYR A 71 -11.81 12.72 -5.99
N ALA A 72 -11.34 12.83 -4.76
CA ALA A 72 -10.12 12.22 -4.26
C ALA A 72 -10.45 11.38 -3.03
N VAL A 73 -9.77 10.24 -2.90
CA VAL A 73 -9.82 9.38 -1.72
C VAL A 73 -8.44 9.33 -1.10
N LEU A 74 -8.34 9.48 0.21
CA LEU A 74 -7.10 9.34 0.96
C LEU A 74 -7.05 7.94 1.58
N THR A 75 -5.98 7.19 1.34
CA THR A 75 -5.80 5.84 1.87
C THR A 75 -4.44 5.67 2.54
N PHE A 76 -4.44 4.99 3.68
CA PHE A 76 -3.26 4.61 4.45
C PHE A 76 -3.22 3.09 4.57
N ASP A 77 -2.06 2.50 4.30
CA ASP A 77 -1.88 1.05 4.35
C ASP A 77 -1.23 0.60 5.67
N ASP A 78 -1.25 -0.71 5.91
CA ASP A 78 -0.68 -1.46 7.04
C ASP A 78 -1.36 -1.28 8.42
N GLY A 79 -1.82 -0.07 8.75
CA GLY A 79 -2.44 0.24 10.06
C GLY A 79 -1.45 0.71 11.13
N TYR A 80 -0.49 1.55 10.73
CA TYR A 80 0.49 2.15 11.63
C TYR A 80 -0.16 3.02 12.71
N ARG A 81 0.45 3.06 13.91
CA ARG A 81 -0.02 3.89 15.03
C ARG A 81 -0.06 5.37 14.69
N ASP A 82 0.89 5.86 13.89
CA ASP A 82 0.92 7.25 13.46
C ASP A 82 -0.28 7.65 12.56
N ASN A 83 -1.03 6.68 12.02
CA ASN A 83 -2.28 6.96 11.33
C ASN A 83 -3.35 7.48 12.31
N LEU A 84 -3.36 6.99 13.55
CA LEU A 84 -4.22 7.46 14.63
C LEU A 84 -3.60 8.68 15.34
N GLU A 85 -2.33 8.64 15.70
CA GLU A 85 -1.73 9.67 16.55
C GLU A 85 -1.43 10.98 15.81
N VAL A 86 -1.20 10.91 14.49
CA VAL A 86 -0.71 12.05 13.70
C VAL A 86 -1.64 12.35 12.52
N ALA A 87 -1.92 11.36 11.66
CA ALA A 87 -2.72 11.60 10.46
C ALA A 87 -4.18 11.95 10.80
N TYR A 88 -4.80 11.20 11.73
CA TYR A 88 -6.20 11.37 12.11
C TYR A 88 -6.52 12.78 12.66
N PRO A 89 -5.77 13.35 13.62
CA PRO A 89 -6.04 14.72 14.08
C PRO A 89 -6.00 15.76 12.96
N ILE A 90 -5.02 15.65 12.04
CA ILE A 90 -4.88 16.57 10.89
C ILE A 90 -6.07 16.43 9.94
N LEU A 91 -6.43 15.20 9.56
CA LEU A 91 -7.53 14.95 8.63
C LEU A 91 -8.89 15.29 9.25
N LYS A 92 -9.05 15.09 10.55
CA LYS A 92 -10.24 15.51 11.29
C LYS A 92 -10.38 17.02 11.33
N GLU A 93 -9.31 17.75 11.64
CA GLU A 93 -9.30 19.23 11.58
C GLU A 93 -9.69 19.72 10.18
N LEU A 94 -9.16 19.07 9.13
CA LEU A 94 -9.43 19.42 7.74
C LEU A 94 -10.78 18.90 7.22
N GLN A 95 -11.54 18.12 8.02
CA GLN A 95 -12.77 17.44 7.58
C GLN A 95 -12.56 16.65 6.29
N ALA A 96 -11.48 15.87 6.24
CA ALA A 96 -11.09 15.06 5.09
C ALA A 96 -11.31 13.57 5.42
N PRO A 97 -12.32 12.91 4.83
CA PRO A 97 -12.50 11.47 4.99
C PRO A 97 -11.30 10.69 4.48
N PHE A 98 -11.00 9.56 5.13
CA PHE A 98 -9.90 8.70 4.75
C PHE A 98 -10.16 7.23 5.08
N THR A 99 -9.39 6.36 4.43
CA THR A 99 -9.43 4.91 4.65
C THR A 99 -8.12 4.44 5.25
N VAL A 100 -8.18 3.58 6.28
CA VAL A 100 -7.02 2.84 6.78
C VAL A 100 -7.21 1.36 6.49
N PHE A 101 -6.32 0.79 5.68
CA PHE A 101 -6.28 -0.63 5.37
C PHE A 101 -5.43 -1.36 6.40
N VAL A 102 -6.07 -2.22 7.19
CA VAL A 102 -5.44 -2.86 8.36
C VAL A 102 -4.96 -4.27 8.03
N THR A 103 -3.69 -4.54 8.28
CA THR A 103 -3.16 -5.90 8.29
C THR A 103 -3.34 -6.49 9.68
N THR A 104 -4.32 -7.37 9.81
CA THR A 104 -4.74 -7.84 11.14
C THR A 104 -3.68 -8.61 11.92
N GLY A 105 -2.78 -9.34 11.26
CA GLY A 105 -1.68 -10.03 11.92
C GLY A 105 -0.63 -9.08 12.47
N LEU A 106 -0.46 -7.88 11.88
CA LEU A 106 0.40 -6.84 12.43
C LEU A 106 -0.25 -6.25 13.69
N VAL A 107 -1.57 -6.07 13.70
CA VAL A 107 -2.32 -5.63 14.89
C VAL A 107 -2.29 -6.67 16.03
N GLU A 108 -2.41 -7.96 15.69
CA GLU A 108 -2.34 -9.09 16.65
C GLU A 108 -0.91 -9.46 17.08
N ARG A 109 0.13 -8.87 16.47
CA ARG A 109 1.54 -9.26 16.65
C ARG A 109 1.83 -10.71 16.26
N THR A 110 1.09 -11.26 15.30
CA THR A 110 1.24 -12.61 14.77
C THR A 110 1.99 -12.67 13.44
N THR A 111 2.33 -11.50 12.87
CA THR A 111 3.22 -11.36 11.71
C THR A 111 4.15 -10.17 11.92
N GLU A 112 5.24 -10.14 11.17
CA GLU A 112 6.36 -9.23 11.39
C GLU A 112 6.37 -8.05 10.41
N LEU A 113 6.77 -6.88 10.90
CA LEU A 113 7.22 -5.72 10.11
C LEU A 113 8.62 -5.99 9.55
N TRP A 114 8.72 -6.98 8.67
CA TRP A 114 10.00 -7.52 8.25
C TRP A 114 10.91 -6.47 7.60
N TRP A 115 10.37 -5.48 6.90
CA TRP A 115 11.16 -4.40 6.29
C TRP A 115 11.78 -3.45 7.31
N LEU A 116 11.12 -3.22 8.44
CA LEU A 116 11.68 -2.43 9.54
C LEU A 116 12.69 -3.25 10.35
N ALA A 117 12.41 -4.54 10.56
CA ALA A 117 13.36 -5.44 11.20
C ALA A 117 14.68 -5.50 10.41
N LEU A 118 14.62 -5.59 9.08
CA LEU A 118 15.81 -5.52 8.23
C LEU A 118 16.51 -4.16 8.30
N GLU A 119 15.76 -3.06 8.33
CA GLU A 119 16.34 -1.73 8.49
C GLU A 119 17.12 -1.63 9.81
N GLU A 120 16.58 -2.12 10.93
CA GLU A 120 17.24 -2.13 12.24
C GLU A 120 18.49 -3.03 12.25
N ILE A 121 18.39 -4.25 11.71
CA ILE A 121 19.54 -5.17 11.59
C ILE A 121 20.67 -4.51 10.81
N ILE A 122 20.38 -3.89 9.67
CA ILE A 122 21.42 -3.31 8.79
C ILE A 122 21.95 -1.99 9.36
N ALA A 123 21.11 -1.23 10.07
CA ALA A 123 21.53 0.02 10.69
C ALA A 123 22.60 -0.21 11.78
N GLU A 124 22.46 -1.27 12.57
CA GLU A 124 23.29 -1.54 13.76
C GLU A 124 24.49 -2.48 13.49
N ASN A 125 24.68 -2.96 12.26
CA ASN A 125 25.71 -3.93 11.93
C ASN A 125 26.59 -3.51 10.74
N GLU A 126 27.88 -3.81 10.82
CA GLU A 126 28.86 -3.54 9.74
C GLU A 126 28.85 -4.63 8.66
N GLU A 127 28.27 -5.79 8.94
CA GLU A 127 28.08 -6.91 8.01
C GLU A 127 26.80 -7.68 8.36
N VAL A 128 26.02 -8.05 7.34
CA VAL A 128 24.87 -8.94 7.48
C VAL A 128 25.13 -10.25 6.74
N VAL A 129 25.04 -11.36 7.46
CA VAL A 129 25.28 -12.72 6.98
C VAL A 129 23.97 -13.49 6.99
N PHE A 130 23.50 -13.90 5.82
CA PHE A 130 22.29 -14.70 5.65
C PHE A 130 22.55 -15.89 4.71
N THR A 131 21.65 -16.88 4.75
CA THR A 131 21.75 -18.07 3.90
C THR A 131 20.93 -17.88 2.62
N GLN A 132 21.60 -17.97 1.47
CA GLN A 132 21.00 -17.95 0.13
C GLN A 132 21.40 -19.22 -0.61
N ALA A 133 20.41 -19.98 -1.09
CA ALA A 133 20.63 -21.25 -1.81
C ALA A 133 21.53 -22.28 -1.08
N GLY A 134 21.57 -22.26 0.25
CA GLY A 134 22.39 -23.16 1.07
C GLY A 134 23.81 -22.65 1.36
N GLU A 135 24.18 -21.49 0.83
CA GLU A 135 25.47 -20.84 1.09
C GLU A 135 25.28 -19.64 2.04
N GLN A 136 26.21 -19.46 2.98
CA GLN A 136 26.23 -18.28 3.84
C GLN A 136 26.98 -17.16 3.13
N ASN A 137 26.30 -16.05 2.87
CA ASN A 137 26.86 -14.88 2.22
C ASN A 137 26.86 -13.70 3.19
N GLY A 138 28.04 -13.14 3.46
CA GLY A 138 28.20 -11.86 4.15
C GLY A 138 28.09 -10.70 3.17
N ILE A 139 27.30 -9.69 3.52
CA ILE A 139 27.24 -8.43 2.80
C ILE A 139 27.77 -7.34 3.73
N SER A 140 28.77 -6.58 3.27
CA SER A 140 29.23 -5.37 3.98
C SER A 140 28.11 -4.34 4.06
N CYS A 141 27.95 -3.74 5.23
CA CYS A 141 26.98 -2.70 5.53
C CYS A 141 27.64 -1.59 6.40
N SER A 142 28.95 -1.33 6.21
CA SER A 142 29.74 -0.38 7.03
C SER A 142 29.50 1.10 6.68
N THR A 143 29.20 1.40 5.43
CA THR A 143 28.86 2.75 4.95
C THR A 143 27.38 2.86 4.56
N THR A 144 26.81 4.06 4.51
CA THR A 144 25.41 4.27 4.06
C THR A 144 25.14 3.67 2.68
N ALA A 145 26.09 3.76 1.74
CA ALA A 145 25.94 3.18 0.41
C ALA A 145 25.89 1.63 0.45
N GLU A 146 26.76 1.03 1.27
CA GLU A 146 26.77 -0.41 1.51
C GLU A 146 25.49 -0.87 2.23
N LYS A 147 25.01 -0.14 3.23
CA LYS A 147 23.74 -0.42 3.92
C LYS A 147 22.56 -0.43 2.95
N ASN A 148 22.47 0.54 2.05
CA ASN A 148 21.43 0.56 1.02
C ASN A 148 21.53 -0.64 0.07
N THR A 149 22.74 -0.97 -0.39
CA THR A 149 22.98 -2.15 -1.25
C THR A 149 22.62 -3.45 -0.53
N CYS A 150 22.98 -3.56 0.74
CA CYS A 150 22.70 -4.65 1.67
C CYS A 150 21.17 -4.82 1.83
N PHE A 151 20.44 -3.73 2.07
CA PHE A 151 18.98 -3.75 2.17
C PHE A 151 18.32 -4.19 0.87
N GLU A 152 18.69 -3.58 -0.27
CA GLU A 152 18.12 -3.91 -1.58
C GLU A 152 18.32 -5.39 -1.94
N ARG A 153 19.53 -5.93 -1.74
CA ARG A 153 19.82 -7.34 -2.01
C ARG A 153 18.99 -8.29 -1.17
N ILE A 154 18.87 -8.03 0.14
CA ILE A 154 18.09 -8.89 1.03
C ILE A 154 16.60 -8.79 0.69
N VAL A 155 16.08 -7.60 0.40
CA VAL A 155 14.69 -7.40 -0.04
C VAL A 155 14.41 -8.15 -1.33
N ASP A 156 15.27 -8.04 -2.34
CA ASP A 156 15.11 -8.73 -3.61
C ASP A 156 15.10 -10.24 -3.41
N TYR A 157 16.04 -10.78 -2.62
CA TYR A 157 16.05 -12.19 -2.27
C TYR A 157 14.74 -12.63 -1.60
N LEU A 158 14.31 -11.90 -0.57
CA LEU A 158 13.12 -12.23 0.22
C LEU A 158 11.81 -12.11 -0.57
N THR A 159 11.72 -11.22 -1.55
CA THR A 159 10.47 -10.91 -2.25
C THR A 159 10.39 -11.47 -3.66
N LEU A 160 11.53 -11.86 -4.26
CA LEU A 160 11.59 -12.40 -5.62
C LEU A 160 11.96 -13.89 -5.61
N GLU A 161 12.93 -14.30 -4.79
CA GLU A 161 13.50 -15.65 -4.82
C GLU A 161 12.89 -16.61 -3.79
N VAL A 162 12.58 -16.12 -2.59
CA VAL A 162 12.06 -16.94 -1.48
C VAL A 162 10.54 -17.03 -1.51
N GLY A 163 9.97 -18.23 -1.32
CA GLY A 163 8.52 -18.41 -1.19
C GLY A 163 7.92 -17.57 -0.07
N GLU A 164 6.73 -17.02 -0.28
CA GLU A 164 6.10 -16.03 0.62
C GLU A 164 6.02 -16.50 2.09
N LEU A 165 5.73 -17.79 2.31
CA LEU A 165 5.65 -18.38 3.65
C LEU A 165 7.03 -18.64 4.27
N ASP A 166 8.04 -18.91 3.45
CA ASP A 166 9.41 -19.17 3.91
C ASP A 166 10.16 -17.87 4.23
N GLN A 167 9.79 -16.75 3.60
CA GLN A 167 10.31 -15.42 3.88
C GLN A 167 10.29 -15.12 5.38
N ARG A 168 9.16 -15.40 6.05
CA ARG A 168 8.98 -15.14 7.49
C ARG A 168 9.93 -15.96 8.37
N LYS A 169 10.28 -17.18 7.95
CA LYS A 169 11.26 -18.01 8.68
C LYS A 169 12.65 -17.38 8.63
N ILE A 170 13.03 -16.85 7.47
CA ILE A 170 14.32 -16.18 7.28
C ILE A 170 14.39 -14.90 8.11
N VAL A 171 13.34 -14.08 8.07
CA VAL A 171 13.25 -12.84 8.85
C VAL A 171 13.40 -13.14 10.35
N ARG A 172 12.66 -14.12 10.88
CA ARG A 172 12.77 -14.52 12.29
C ARG A 172 14.17 -15.01 12.65
N ALA A 173 14.79 -15.83 11.81
CA ALA A 173 16.15 -16.32 12.04
C ALA A 173 17.18 -15.18 12.01
N LEU A 174 17.02 -14.19 11.14
CA LEU A 174 17.87 -13.00 11.11
C LEU A 174 17.66 -12.16 12.37
N SER A 175 16.41 -11.89 12.75
CA SER A 175 16.10 -11.14 13.96
C SER A 175 16.65 -11.80 15.22
N GLU A 176 16.53 -13.13 15.35
CA GLU A 176 17.13 -13.89 16.46
C GLU A 176 18.67 -13.76 16.46
N LYS A 177 19.29 -13.94 15.29
CA LYS A 177 20.75 -13.84 15.14
C LYS A 177 21.30 -12.47 15.50
N TYR A 178 20.59 -11.41 15.13
CA TYR A 178 21.02 -10.02 15.30
C TYR A 178 20.38 -9.31 16.50
N GLY A 179 19.59 -10.03 17.31
CA GLY A 179 19.02 -9.51 18.56
C GLY A 179 17.89 -8.48 18.39
N VAL A 180 17.16 -8.51 17.26
CA VAL A 180 16.01 -7.62 17.02
C VAL A 180 14.73 -8.23 17.60
N ASP A 181 14.11 -7.51 18.52
CA ASP A 181 12.81 -7.90 19.10
C ASP A 181 11.66 -7.47 18.18
N LEU A 182 11.18 -8.44 17.41
CA LEU A 182 10.09 -8.25 16.45
C LEU A 182 8.76 -7.84 17.10
N ALA A 183 8.50 -8.30 18.33
CA ALA A 183 7.27 -7.98 19.04
C ALA A 183 7.33 -6.55 19.57
N ALA A 184 8.44 -6.16 20.20
CA ALA A 184 8.66 -4.79 20.66
C ALA A 184 8.63 -3.81 19.47
N LEU A 185 9.23 -4.17 18.33
CA LEU A 185 9.16 -3.36 17.12
C LEU A 185 7.71 -3.15 16.68
N ALA A 186 6.92 -4.22 16.57
CA ALA A 186 5.51 -4.11 16.21
C ALA A 186 4.69 -3.31 17.24
N ASP A 187 5.00 -3.44 18.53
CA ASP A 187 4.36 -2.69 19.61
C ASP A 187 4.64 -1.20 19.54
N THR A 188 5.78 -0.75 19.01
CA THR A 188 6.04 0.67 18.80
C THR A 188 5.36 1.21 17.53
N GLN A 189 5.26 0.41 16.49
CA GLN A 189 4.87 0.90 15.15
C GLN A 189 3.38 0.74 14.84
N MET A 190 2.72 -0.29 15.37
CA MET A 190 1.39 -0.69 14.92
C MET A 190 0.32 -0.34 15.94
N MET A 191 -0.86 0.04 15.45
CA MET A 191 -2.03 0.11 16.31
C MET A 191 -2.33 -1.26 16.94
N ASN A 192 -2.92 -1.25 18.12
CA ASN A 192 -3.62 -2.38 18.73
C ASN A 192 -5.14 -2.30 18.41
N TRP A 193 -5.93 -3.28 18.84
CA TRP A 193 -7.36 -3.29 18.54
C TRP A 193 -8.19 -2.20 19.23
N ASP A 194 -7.77 -1.73 20.40
CA ASP A 194 -8.44 -0.62 21.07
C ASP A 194 -8.27 0.66 20.25
N GLU A 195 -7.05 0.93 19.77
CA GLU A 195 -6.71 2.04 18.88
C GLU A 195 -7.42 1.94 17.52
N VAL A 196 -7.50 0.74 16.92
CA VAL A 196 -8.27 0.54 15.67
C VAL A 196 -9.78 0.78 15.89
N ARG A 197 -10.33 0.35 17.04
CA ARG A 197 -11.74 0.59 17.39
C ARG A 197 -12.02 2.07 17.67
N GLU A 198 -11.10 2.76 18.33
CA GLU A 198 -11.16 4.22 18.52
C GLU A 198 -11.22 4.93 17.17
N LEU A 199 -10.27 4.62 16.29
CA LEU A 199 -10.20 5.24 14.97
C LEU A 199 -11.46 4.96 14.14
N ALA A 200 -11.97 3.73 14.19
CA ALA A 200 -13.17 3.30 13.45
C ALA A 200 -14.48 3.92 13.96
N SER A 201 -14.47 4.57 15.14
CA SER A 201 -15.66 5.20 15.73
C SER A 201 -16.01 6.55 15.08
N ASP A 202 -15.05 7.18 14.39
CA ASP A 202 -15.25 8.45 13.71
C ASP A 202 -15.82 8.24 12.29
N PRO A 203 -16.92 8.92 11.91
CA PRO A 203 -17.52 8.77 10.59
C PRO A 203 -16.61 9.21 9.43
N LEU A 204 -15.55 9.99 9.69
CA LEU A 204 -14.55 10.32 8.67
C LEU A 204 -13.66 9.13 8.29
N VAL A 205 -13.66 8.06 9.09
CA VAL A 205 -12.76 6.91 8.89
C VAL A 205 -13.50 5.70 8.32
N THR A 206 -12.96 5.18 7.23
CA THR A 206 -13.28 3.84 6.73
C THR A 206 -12.16 2.88 7.10
N ILE A 207 -12.47 1.73 7.70
CA ILE A 207 -11.50 0.65 7.87
C ILE A 207 -11.63 -0.32 6.69
N GLY A 208 -10.50 -0.62 6.05
CA GLY A 208 -10.39 -1.62 4.99
C GLY A 208 -9.52 -2.80 5.43
N ALA A 209 -9.55 -3.89 4.66
CA ALA A 209 -8.71 -5.06 4.89
C ALA A 209 -7.40 -4.99 4.11
N HIS A 210 -6.30 -5.45 4.72
CA HIS A 210 -4.97 -5.50 4.09
C HIS A 210 -4.28 -6.85 4.31
N THR A 211 -4.98 -7.95 3.99
CA THR A 211 -4.60 -9.34 4.35
C THR A 211 -4.51 -9.58 5.86
N HIS A 212 -4.27 -10.84 6.27
CA HIS A 212 -3.89 -11.14 7.64
C HIS A 212 -2.38 -11.02 7.84
N SER A 213 -1.57 -11.61 6.97
CA SER A 213 -0.11 -11.75 7.21
C SER A 213 0.79 -10.87 6.32
N HIS A 214 0.22 -9.86 5.66
CA HIS A 214 0.91 -8.98 4.71
C HIS A 214 1.54 -9.72 3.52
N TYR A 215 0.80 -10.70 2.98
CA TYR A 215 1.30 -11.52 1.88
C TYR A 215 1.01 -10.90 0.51
N ALA A 216 1.99 -11.00 -0.38
CA ALA A 216 1.81 -10.84 -1.82
C ALA A 216 0.92 -12.00 -2.33
N LEU A 217 -0.38 -11.77 -2.47
CA LEU A 217 -1.34 -12.84 -2.78
C LEU A 217 -0.96 -13.64 -4.01
N ALA A 218 -0.48 -13.00 -5.08
CA ALA A 218 -0.07 -13.68 -6.32
C ALA A 218 1.05 -14.72 -6.13
N ARG A 219 1.84 -14.62 -5.04
CA ARG A 219 2.92 -15.53 -4.69
C ARG A 219 2.46 -16.74 -3.86
N LEU A 220 1.19 -16.75 -3.43
CA LEU A 220 0.55 -17.89 -2.77
C LEU A 220 -0.24 -18.72 -3.77
N ASP A 221 -0.49 -19.99 -3.44
CA ASP A 221 -1.56 -20.76 -4.11
C ASP A 221 -2.95 -20.21 -3.73
N SER A 222 -3.98 -20.58 -4.51
CA SER A 222 -5.34 -20.06 -4.34
C SER A 222 -5.95 -20.34 -2.97
N SER A 223 -5.64 -21.51 -2.39
CA SER A 223 -6.20 -21.92 -1.11
C SER A 223 -5.58 -21.12 0.04
N SER A 224 -4.26 -20.95 0.01
CA SER A 224 -3.51 -20.14 0.99
C SER A 224 -3.89 -18.67 0.91
N ALA A 225 -3.99 -18.10 -0.31
CA ALA A 225 -4.43 -16.72 -0.51
C ALA A 225 -5.85 -16.48 0.04
N ARG A 226 -6.81 -17.37 -0.28
CA ARG A 226 -8.17 -17.28 0.24
C ARG A 226 -8.21 -17.43 1.76
N ALA A 227 -7.45 -18.36 2.32
CA ALA A 227 -7.40 -18.60 3.76
C ALA A 227 -6.90 -17.36 4.52
N ASP A 228 -5.82 -16.74 4.06
CA ASP A 228 -5.25 -15.55 4.69
C ASP A 228 -6.23 -14.36 4.66
N VAL A 229 -6.79 -14.05 3.47
CA VAL A 229 -7.78 -12.96 3.33
C VAL A 229 -9.02 -13.22 4.19
N THR A 230 -9.53 -14.46 4.19
CA THR A 230 -10.70 -14.83 4.99
C THR A 230 -10.44 -14.70 6.48
N LYS A 231 -9.24 -15.07 6.95
CA LYS A 231 -8.83 -14.93 8.34
C LYS A 231 -8.83 -13.45 8.75
N GLY A 232 -8.21 -12.59 7.94
CA GLY A 232 -8.17 -11.15 8.20
C GLY A 232 -9.56 -10.52 8.20
N MET A 233 -10.41 -10.85 7.23
CA MET A 233 -11.79 -10.37 7.17
C MET A 233 -12.60 -10.78 8.41
N LYS A 234 -12.54 -12.06 8.81
CA LYS A 234 -13.26 -12.55 10.00
C LYS A 234 -12.83 -11.84 11.26
N LEU A 235 -11.54 -11.55 11.41
CA LEU A 235 -11.02 -10.86 12.57
C LEU A 235 -11.45 -9.38 12.60
N LEU A 236 -11.39 -8.67 11.46
CA LEU A 236 -11.94 -7.32 11.36
C LEU A 236 -13.43 -7.27 11.68
N GLU A 237 -14.20 -8.24 11.17
CA GLU A 237 -15.64 -8.33 11.43
C GLU A 237 -15.94 -8.59 12.91
N LYS A 238 -15.16 -9.45 13.57
CA LYS A 238 -15.23 -9.70 15.01
C LYS A 238 -14.94 -8.43 15.83
N GLU A 239 -13.86 -7.72 15.51
CA GLU A 239 -13.40 -6.59 16.32
C GLU A 239 -14.20 -5.30 16.08
N LEU A 240 -14.77 -5.13 14.88
CA LEU A 240 -15.50 -3.92 14.49
C LEU A 240 -17.02 -4.10 14.39
N GLY A 241 -17.52 -5.32 14.58
CA GLY A 241 -18.96 -5.64 14.51
C GLY A 241 -19.59 -5.46 13.13
N ARG A 242 -18.78 -5.22 12.09
CA ARG A 242 -19.23 -5.04 10.70
C ARG A 242 -18.22 -5.63 9.73
N ARG A 243 -18.73 -6.16 8.63
CA ARG A 243 -17.90 -6.65 7.52
C ARG A 243 -17.29 -5.49 6.74
N GLN A 244 -15.99 -5.54 6.47
CA GLN A 244 -15.33 -4.51 5.69
C GLN A 244 -15.63 -4.68 4.20
N LYS A 245 -15.78 -3.56 3.49
CA LYS A 245 -16.16 -3.55 2.07
C LYS A 245 -14.97 -3.43 1.12
N HIS A 246 -13.86 -2.87 1.61
CA HIS A 246 -12.73 -2.50 0.77
C HIS A 246 -11.47 -3.27 1.18
N PHE A 247 -10.60 -3.48 0.20
CA PHE A 247 -9.34 -4.18 0.39
C PHE A 247 -8.19 -3.48 -0.33
N ALA A 248 -7.00 -3.47 0.27
CA ALA A 248 -5.77 -3.10 -0.42
C ALA A 248 -4.86 -4.33 -0.56
N TYR A 249 -4.27 -4.54 -1.72
CA TYR A 249 -3.30 -5.63 -1.91
C TYR A 249 -1.92 -5.22 -1.38
N PRO A 250 -1.28 -5.98 -0.47
CA PRO A 250 0.10 -5.75 -0.07
C PRO A 250 1.03 -5.72 -1.28
N TYR A 251 1.95 -4.76 -1.31
CA TYR A 251 2.86 -4.42 -2.41
C TYR A 251 2.18 -3.97 -3.72
N GLY A 252 1.00 -4.53 -4.07
CA GLY A 252 0.04 -4.12 -5.09
C GLY A 252 0.55 -3.94 -6.52
N LYS A 253 1.78 -4.36 -6.84
CA LYS A 253 2.34 -4.41 -8.20
C LYS A 253 2.06 -5.75 -8.86
N SER A 254 2.41 -5.87 -10.15
CA SER A 254 2.12 -7.07 -10.96
C SER A 254 2.73 -8.38 -10.48
N HIS A 255 3.74 -8.35 -9.60
CA HIS A 255 4.30 -9.56 -8.99
C HIS A 255 3.55 -9.99 -7.72
N ALA A 256 2.69 -9.13 -7.16
CA ALA A 256 2.01 -9.33 -5.88
C ALA A 256 0.50 -9.54 -6.00
N VAL A 257 -0.10 -9.14 -7.13
CA VAL A 257 -1.53 -9.29 -7.40
C VAL A 257 -1.81 -9.81 -8.81
N SER A 258 -2.82 -10.66 -8.93
CA SER A 258 -3.30 -11.29 -10.17
C SER A 258 -4.83 -11.24 -10.28
N LEU A 259 -5.38 -11.55 -11.47
CA LEU A 259 -6.83 -11.62 -11.67
C LEU A 259 -7.50 -12.71 -10.81
N ARG A 260 -6.79 -13.79 -10.52
CA ARG A 260 -7.23 -14.81 -9.57
C ARG A 260 -7.49 -14.22 -8.19
N ASP A 261 -6.65 -13.28 -7.75
CA ASP A 261 -6.82 -12.65 -6.44
C ASP A 261 -8.05 -11.75 -6.41
N ALA A 262 -8.30 -11.02 -7.50
CA ALA A 262 -9.54 -10.26 -7.68
C ALA A 262 -10.79 -11.17 -7.63
N ASP A 263 -10.73 -12.36 -8.23
CA ASP A 263 -11.83 -13.34 -8.16
C ASP A 263 -12.02 -13.86 -6.72
N ILE A 264 -10.93 -14.16 -5.99
CA ILE A 264 -10.99 -14.55 -4.58
C ILE A 264 -11.67 -13.46 -3.74
N LEU A 265 -11.29 -12.19 -3.92
CA LEU A 265 -11.90 -11.08 -3.17
C LEU A 265 -13.39 -10.91 -3.50
N ARG A 266 -13.76 -11.07 -4.78
CA ARG A 266 -15.16 -11.01 -5.21
C ARG A 266 -16.00 -12.11 -4.57
N ASP A 267 -15.48 -13.33 -4.54
CA ASP A 267 -16.15 -14.47 -3.89
C ASP A 267 -16.28 -14.30 -2.38
N ILE A 268 -15.31 -13.66 -1.74
CA ILE A 268 -15.37 -13.30 -0.31
C ILE A 268 -16.40 -12.17 -0.09
N GLY A 269 -16.74 -11.39 -1.11
CA GLY A 269 -17.77 -10.35 -1.05
C GLY A 269 -17.24 -8.95 -0.77
N PHE A 270 -16.00 -8.64 -1.19
CA PHE A 270 -15.52 -7.26 -1.20
C PHE A 270 -16.21 -6.44 -2.31
N SER A 271 -16.47 -5.16 -2.02
CA SER A 271 -17.08 -4.19 -2.94
C SER A 271 -16.07 -3.52 -3.87
N SER A 272 -14.84 -3.30 -3.39
CA SER A 272 -13.72 -2.81 -4.20
C SER A 272 -12.37 -3.22 -3.62
N SER A 273 -11.33 -3.13 -4.45
CA SER A 273 -9.96 -3.24 -3.98
C SER A 273 -8.98 -2.38 -4.76
N VAL A 274 -7.94 -1.92 -4.07
CA VAL A 274 -6.92 -1.00 -4.58
C VAL A 274 -5.56 -1.68 -4.70
N THR A 275 -4.84 -1.34 -5.77
CA THR A 275 -3.48 -1.80 -6.08
C THR A 275 -2.48 -0.67 -5.88
N THR A 276 -1.19 -0.89 -6.14
CA THR A 276 -0.19 0.19 -6.26
C THR A 276 0.15 0.50 -7.72
N LEU A 277 -0.66 0.02 -8.68
CA LEU A 277 -0.47 0.35 -10.08
C LEU A 277 -0.73 1.86 -10.25
N PRO A 278 0.23 2.62 -10.81
CA PRO A 278 0.15 4.07 -10.82
C PRO A 278 -0.96 4.54 -11.77
N GLY A 279 -1.90 5.33 -11.25
CA GLY A 279 -2.97 5.90 -12.05
C GLY A 279 -4.05 6.63 -11.28
N VAL A 280 -4.78 7.48 -12.01
CA VAL A 280 -6.08 8.03 -11.59
C VAL A 280 -7.21 7.09 -12.03
N LEU A 281 -8.37 7.19 -11.38
CA LEU A 281 -9.56 6.43 -11.71
C LEU A 281 -10.10 6.84 -13.08
N GLN A 282 -10.41 5.84 -13.91
CA GLN A 282 -11.02 5.98 -15.22
C GLN A 282 -12.38 5.29 -15.21
N SER A 283 -13.29 5.69 -16.11
CA SER A 283 -14.62 5.10 -16.21
C SER A 283 -14.60 3.58 -16.46
N VAL A 284 -13.57 3.07 -17.13
CA VAL A 284 -13.39 1.61 -17.32
C VAL A 284 -13.25 0.86 -16.00
N ASN A 285 -12.77 1.50 -14.93
CA ASN A 285 -12.59 0.88 -13.63
C ASN A 285 -13.93 0.53 -12.98
N ALA A 286 -15.04 1.14 -13.41
CA ALA A 286 -16.39 0.80 -12.96
C ALA A 286 -16.80 -0.65 -13.30
N ARG A 287 -16.21 -1.22 -14.36
CA ARG A 287 -16.54 -2.58 -14.81
C ARG A 287 -15.98 -3.66 -13.87
N ASP A 288 -14.86 -3.38 -13.23
CA ASP A 288 -14.22 -4.28 -12.28
C ASP A 288 -13.48 -3.46 -11.20
N PRO A 289 -14.16 -3.10 -10.10
CA PRO A 289 -13.57 -2.29 -9.03
C PRO A 289 -12.61 -3.09 -8.14
N MET A 290 -12.18 -4.30 -8.56
CA MET A 290 -11.24 -5.13 -7.80
C MET A 290 -9.77 -4.80 -8.06
N MET A 291 -9.45 -3.89 -8.99
CA MET A 291 -8.07 -3.56 -9.36
C MET A 291 -7.89 -2.06 -9.56
N LEU A 292 -8.38 -1.25 -8.62
CA LEU A 292 -8.31 0.20 -8.73
C LEU A 292 -6.85 0.68 -8.65
N PRO A 293 -6.41 1.58 -9.55
CA PRO A 293 -5.08 2.18 -9.47
C PRO A 293 -5.01 3.21 -8.33
N ARG A 294 -3.79 3.49 -7.87
CA ARG A 294 -3.54 4.53 -6.87
C ARG A 294 -2.45 5.50 -7.31
N VAL A 295 -2.45 6.66 -6.66
CA VAL A 295 -1.42 7.69 -6.75
C VAL A 295 -0.60 7.64 -5.47
N SER A 296 0.69 7.31 -5.57
CA SER A 296 1.57 7.28 -4.40
C SER A 296 1.97 8.69 -3.99
N LEU A 297 1.68 9.05 -2.73
CA LEU A 297 2.34 10.14 -2.03
C LEU A 297 3.38 9.51 -1.09
N ASN A 298 4.66 9.79 -1.32
CA ASN A 298 5.77 9.11 -0.65
C ASN A 298 6.86 10.08 -0.21
N GLY A 299 7.72 9.63 0.71
CA GLY A 299 8.76 10.46 1.30
C GLY A 299 9.92 10.84 0.41
N ARG A 300 10.08 10.20 -0.76
CA ARG A 300 11.15 10.56 -1.70
C ARG A 300 10.86 11.89 -2.40
N PHE A 301 9.59 12.27 -2.54
CA PHE A 301 9.17 13.48 -3.26
C PHE A 301 7.95 14.11 -2.59
N GLN A 302 8.18 15.09 -1.71
CA GLN A 302 7.14 15.81 -0.96
C GLN A 302 7.03 17.26 -1.43
N ASP A 303 6.61 17.44 -2.68
CA ASP A 303 6.50 18.75 -3.36
C ASP A 303 5.04 19.02 -3.78
N PRO A 304 4.46 20.20 -3.48
CA PRO A 304 3.09 20.54 -3.88
C PRO A 304 2.87 20.50 -5.40
N ALA A 305 3.88 20.86 -6.21
CA ALA A 305 3.78 20.82 -7.66
C ALA A 305 3.62 19.38 -8.18
N ILE A 306 4.19 18.39 -7.48
CA ILE A 306 4.03 16.98 -7.83
C ILE A 306 2.59 16.53 -7.58
N VAL A 307 1.96 16.98 -6.49
CA VAL A 307 0.55 16.70 -6.20
C VAL A 307 -0.34 17.25 -7.33
N ASP A 308 -0.10 18.49 -7.75
CA ASP A 308 -0.83 19.11 -8.88
C ASP A 308 -0.68 18.30 -10.17
N GLN A 309 0.56 17.89 -10.50
CA GLN A 309 0.84 17.12 -11.71
C GLN A 309 0.13 15.76 -11.69
N TYR A 310 0.10 15.07 -10.55
CA TYR A 310 -0.65 13.82 -10.43
C TYR A 310 -2.14 14.00 -10.67
N LEU A 311 -2.72 15.09 -10.18
CA LEU A 311 -4.13 15.41 -10.37
C LEU A 311 -4.50 15.75 -11.82
N THR A 312 -3.53 16.05 -12.70
CA THR A 312 -3.79 16.18 -14.15
C THR A 312 -3.98 14.83 -14.86
N GLY A 313 -3.53 13.73 -14.23
CA GLY A 313 -3.47 12.40 -14.80
C GLY A 313 -2.46 12.21 -15.95
N ALA A 314 -1.79 13.28 -16.41
CA ALA A 314 -0.87 13.24 -17.54
C ALA A 314 0.36 12.34 -17.32
N PRO A 315 1.02 12.35 -16.13
CA PRO A 315 2.13 11.43 -15.86
C PRO A 315 1.73 9.95 -16.04
N PHE A 316 0.51 9.59 -15.62
CA PHE A 316 0.02 8.22 -15.71
C PHE A 316 -0.36 7.84 -17.14
N ALA A 317 -0.91 8.77 -17.92
CA ALA A 317 -1.16 8.55 -19.34
C ALA A 317 0.15 8.27 -20.11
N LEU A 318 1.21 9.05 -19.83
CA LEU A 318 2.53 8.85 -20.40
C LEU A 318 3.13 7.51 -19.97
N TYR A 319 3.03 7.15 -18.69
CA TYR A 319 3.47 5.86 -18.17
C TYR A 319 2.79 4.68 -18.89
N ARG A 320 1.46 4.74 -19.08
CA ARG A 320 0.72 3.70 -19.81
C ARG A 320 1.15 3.60 -21.27
N ALA A 321 1.32 4.74 -21.94
CA ALA A 321 1.78 4.77 -23.34
C ALA A 321 3.17 4.16 -23.50
N ALA A 322 4.11 4.51 -22.60
CA ALA A 322 5.46 3.97 -22.59
C ALA A 322 5.45 2.44 -22.36
N ARG A 323 4.64 1.95 -21.41
CA ARG A 323 4.49 0.50 -21.17
C ARG A 323 3.88 -0.23 -22.36
N TRP A 324 2.87 0.34 -22.99
CA TRP A 324 2.25 -0.24 -24.18
C TRP A 324 3.26 -0.34 -25.34
N ALA A 325 4.04 0.71 -25.58
CA ALA A 325 5.09 0.70 -26.59
C ALA A 325 6.18 -0.35 -26.27
N ALA A 326 6.61 -0.44 -25.01
CA ALA A 326 7.59 -1.42 -24.56
C ALA A 326 7.10 -2.87 -24.66
N SER A 327 5.78 -3.11 -24.59
CA SER A 327 5.19 -4.45 -24.72
C SER A 327 5.14 -4.98 -26.16
N GLY A 328 5.60 -4.20 -27.15
CA GLY A 328 5.56 -4.54 -28.57
C GLY A 328 4.14 -4.48 -29.12
N PHE A 329 3.92 -3.65 -30.15
CA PHE A 329 2.62 -3.43 -30.80
C PHE A 329 1.76 -4.72 -30.91
N GLY A 330 0.84 -4.93 -29.97
CA GLY A 330 -0.27 -5.88 -30.08
C GLY A 330 0.05 -7.38 -30.15
N VAL A 331 1.21 -7.87 -29.68
CA VAL A 331 1.40 -9.33 -29.55
C VAL A 331 0.82 -9.81 -28.22
N ARG A 332 -0.28 -10.57 -28.32
CA ARG A 332 -1.04 -11.17 -27.21
C ARG A 332 -0.16 -12.07 -26.33
N SER A 333 0.48 -11.51 -25.31
CA SER A 333 0.60 -12.17 -24.01
C SER A 333 -0.70 -11.91 -23.23
N GLY A 334 -1.11 -12.80 -22.32
CA GLY A 334 -2.43 -12.81 -21.66
C GLY A 334 -2.86 -11.56 -20.88
N PHE A 335 -2.11 -10.47 -20.99
CA PHE A 335 -2.34 -9.17 -20.36
C PHE A 335 -3.10 -8.16 -21.24
N SER A 336 -3.49 -8.47 -22.49
CA SER A 336 -4.20 -7.50 -23.34
C SER A 336 -5.70 -7.32 -23.03
N ARG A 337 -6.22 -7.86 -21.92
CA ARG A 337 -7.64 -7.74 -21.54
C ARG A 337 -8.00 -6.53 -20.65
N PHE A 338 -7.01 -5.71 -20.26
CA PHE A 338 -7.27 -4.61 -19.32
C PHE A 338 -8.07 -3.43 -19.91
N PHE A 339 -8.27 -3.35 -21.23
CA PHE A 339 -9.13 -2.33 -21.85
C PHE A 339 -9.77 -2.91 -23.11
N PRO A 340 -11.11 -3.01 -23.20
CA PRO A 340 -11.75 -3.29 -24.47
C PRO A 340 -11.50 -2.09 -25.40
N SER A 341 -11.00 -2.37 -26.60
CA SER A 341 -10.97 -1.38 -27.68
C SER A 341 -12.41 -0.90 -27.90
N THR A 342 -12.64 0.39 -27.74
CA THR A 342 -13.87 1.04 -28.20
C THR A 342 -13.95 0.89 -29.71
N ARG A 343 -14.94 0.14 -30.20
CA ARG A 343 -15.63 0.47 -31.44
C ARG A 343 -16.93 1.15 -31.08
#